data_AF-A0A139DHV7-F1
#
_entry.id   AF-A0A139DHV7-F1
#
_cell.length_a   1.000
_cell.length_b   1.000
_cell.length_c   1.000
_cell.angle_alpha   90.00
_cell.angle_beta   90.00
_cell.angle_gamma   90.00
#
_symmetry.space_group_name_H-M   'P 1'
#
loop_
_entity.id
_entity.type
_entity.pdbx_description
1 polymer ?
#
loop_
_entity_poly.entity_id
_entity_poly.type
_entity_poly.pdbx_seq_one_letter_code
_entity_poly.pdbx_strand_id
1 'polypeptide(L)'
;MKWMAILLLVTPAIALAETEVEFYLCSSYVQESAVGEQTDRGWPVFIELTELGAASFEKFTETNLSKMSRIVVGGREFLRATVWAPTFGGKLRGIFSSQEVAMAWQRTLANKLPAVPCGARN
;
A
#
# COMPACT_ATOMS: atom_id res chain seq x y z
N MET A 1 -57.77 -26.84 6.89
CA MET A 1 -56.55 -26.40 6.17
C MET A 1 -56.04 -25.14 6.85
N LYS A 2 -54.88 -25.22 7.51
CA LYS A 2 -54.35 -24.14 8.38
C LYS A 2 -53.00 -23.73 7.80
N TRP A 3 -52.96 -22.64 7.04
CA TRP A 3 -51.75 -22.18 6.35
C TRP A 3 -50.99 -21.22 7.28
N MET A 4 -49.82 -21.64 7.75
CA MET A 4 -48.92 -20.78 8.51
C MET A 4 -48.02 -20.02 7.53
N ALA A 5 -48.19 -18.70 7.45
CA ALA A 5 -47.29 -17.82 6.72
C ALA A 5 -46.02 -17.60 7.56
N ILE A 6 -44.91 -18.20 7.13
CA ILE A 6 -43.59 -17.97 7.73
C ILE A 6 -43.02 -16.70 7.08
N LEU A 7 -43.01 -15.60 7.82
CA LEU A 7 -42.29 -14.38 7.46
C LEU A 7 -40.79 -14.62 7.69
N LEU A 8 -40.06 -14.93 6.62
CA LEU A 8 -38.61 -14.95 6.59
C LEU A 8 -38.09 -13.51 6.68
N LEU A 9 -37.67 -13.11 7.88
CA LEU A 9 -36.90 -11.89 8.12
C LEU A 9 -35.50 -12.07 7.52
N VAL A 10 -35.33 -11.62 6.28
CA VAL A 10 -34.01 -11.51 5.63
C VAL A 10 -33.32 -10.28 6.22
N THR A 11 -32.47 -10.48 7.23
CA THR A 11 -31.55 -9.42 7.66
C THR A 11 -30.47 -9.27 6.60
N PRO A 12 -30.29 -8.07 6.00
CA PRO A 12 -29.14 -7.85 5.14
C PRO A 12 -27.90 -7.93 6.02
N ALA A 13 -27.07 -8.95 5.77
CA ALA A 13 -25.72 -9.01 6.32
C ALA A 13 -24.95 -7.82 5.73
N ILE A 14 -24.83 -6.74 6.50
CA ILE A 14 -23.94 -5.63 6.16
C ILE A 14 -22.53 -6.18 6.34
N ALA A 15 -21.94 -6.65 5.25
CA ALA A 15 -20.52 -6.90 5.18
C ALA A 15 -19.83 -5.54 5.33
N LEU A 16 -19.30 -5.25 6.52
CA LEU A 16 -18.32 -4.19 6.72
C LEU A 16 -17.09 -4.60 5.89
N ALA A 17 -17.01 -4.12 4.65
CA ALA A 17 -15.75 -4.16 3.93
C ALA A 17 -14.75 -3.39 4.79
N GLU A 18 -13.73 -4.08 5.31
CA GLU A 18 -12.64 -3.42 6.01
C GLU A 18 -12.09 -2.33 5.09
N THR A 19 -12.22 -1.07 5.52
CA THR A 19 -11.74 0.07 4.75
C THR A 19 -10.22 0.02 4.75
N GLU A 20 -9.64 -0.39 3.63
CA GLU A 20 -8.21 -0.36 3.41
C GLU A 20 -7.73 1.08 3.43
N VAL A 21 -6.63 1.32 4.15
CA VAL A 21 -6.04 2.66 4.25
C VAL A 21 -4.93 2.82 3.23
N GLU A 22 -4.83 3.99 2.63
CA GLU A 22 -3.89 4.23 1.54
C GLU A 22 -2.79 5.20 1.97
N PHE A 23 -1.57 4.95 1.49
CA PHE A 23 -0.45 5.87 1.63
C PHE A 23 0.14 6.15 0.26
N TYR A 24 0.12 7.41 -0.15
CA TYR A 24 0.54 7.85 -1.47
C TYR A 24 2.00 8.33 -1.43
N LEU A 25 2.86 7.71 -2.25
CA LEU A 25 4.19 8.25 -2.52
C LEU A 25 4.09 9.37 -3.56
N CYS A 26 4.65 10.51 -3.21
CA CYS A 26 4.83 11.64 -4.09
C CYS A 26 6.33 11.95 -4.30
N SER A 27 6.63 12.86 -5.22
CA SER A 27 8.03 13.19 -5.56
C SER A 27 8.87 13.69 -4.39
N SER A 28 8.28 14.35 -3.38
CA SER A 28 9.03 14.85 -2.22
C SER A 28 9.31 13.78 -1.16
N TYR A 29 8.67 12.61 -1.24
CA TYR A 29 8.82 11.53 -0.26
C TYR A 29 9.85 10.49 -0.68
N VAL A 30 10.19 10.39 -1.96
CA VAL A 30 11.16 9.41 -2.48
C VAL A 30 12.52 10.07 -2.60
N GLN A 31 13.52 9.53 -1.92
CA GLN A 31 14.91 9.96 -2.03
C GLN A 31 15.64 9.17 -3.12
N GLU A 32 15.56 7.85 -3.05
CA GLU A 32 16.21 6.95 -4.01
C GLU A 32 15.36 5.69 -4.22
N SER A 33 15.54 5.04 -5.38
CA SER A 33 14.96 3.73 -5.63
C SER A 33 15.86 2.87 -6.52
N ALA A 34 15.88 1.57 -6.25
CA ALA A 34 16.73 0.62 -6.96
C ALA A 34 16.02 -0.72 -7.18
N VAL A 35 16.28 -1.36 -8.32
CA VAL A 35 15.96 -2.77 -8.53
C VAL A 35 17.11 -3.60 -7.96
N GLY A 36 16.79 -4.60 -7.14
CA GLY A 36 17.80 -5.54 -6.65
C GLY A 36 17.93 -6.77 -7.54
N GLU A 37 18.81 -7.68 -7.11
CA GLU A 37 18.98 -8.98 -7.75
C GLU A 37 17.75 -9.88 -7.60
N GLN A 38 17.55 -10.79 -8.56
CA GLN A 38 16.49 -11.79 -8.48
C GLN A 38 16.64 -12.66 -7.23
N THR A 39 15.55 -12.84 -6.51
CA THR A 39 15.44 -13.82 -5.41
C THR A 39 14.49 -14.95 -5.81
N ASP A 40 14.45 -15.98 -4.98
CA ASP A 40 13.43 -17.04 -4.99
C ASP A 40 11.97 -16.55 -5.03
N ARG A 41 11.72 -15.33 -4.55
CA ARG A 41 10.41 -14.68 -4.49
C ARG A 41 10.15 -13.71 -5.65
N GLY A 42 11.15 -13.46 -6.50
CA GLY A 42 11.07 -12.54 -7.64
C GLY A 42 12.07 -11.39 -7.57
N TRP A 43 11.75 -10.29 -8.24
CA TRP A 43 12.61 -9.12 -8.44
C TRP A 43 12.23 -8.01 -7.44
N PRO A 44 13.08 -7.70 -6.46
CA PRO A 44 12.80 -6.68 -5.48
C PRO A 44 13.00 -5.27 -6.04
N VAL A 45 12.15 -4.34 -5.62
CA VAL A 45 12.35 -2.90 -5.79
C VAL A 45 12.41 -2.28 -4.40
N PHE A 46 13.51 -1.61 -4.12
CA PHE A 46 13.75 -0.90 -2.88
C PHE A 46 13.47 0.59 -3.08
N ILE A 47 12.86 1.21 -2.08
CA ILE A 47 12.62 2.65 -2.03
C ILE A 47 13.21 3.14 -0.71
N GLU A 48 14.05 4.16 -0.80
CA GLU A 48 14.48 4.96 0.33
C GLU A 48 13.67 6.26 0.31
N LEU A 49 12.97 6.51 1.42
CA LEU A 49 12.20 7.72 1.61
C LEU A 49 13.09 8.84 2.12
N THR A 50 12.75 10.08 1.76
CA THR A 50 13.32 11.27 2.41
C THR A 50 12.96 11.28 3.90
N GLU A 51 13.66 12.07 4.71
CA GLU A 51 13.33 12.23 6.14
C GLU A 51 11.85 12.61 6.35
N LEU A 52 11.33 13.52 5.53
CA LEU A 52 9.92 13.91 5.54
C LEU A 52 9.00 12.73 5.19
N GLY A 53 9.34 11.97 4.15
CA GLY A 53 8.58 10.79 3.74
C GLY A 53 8.59 9.69 4.80
N ALA A 54 9.76 9.45 5.41
CA ALA A 54 9.96 8.48 6.47
C ALA A 54 9.11 8.82 7.71
N ALA A 55 9.17 10.05 8.20
CA ALA A 55 8.38 10.50 9.35
C ALA A 55 6.87 10.43 9.09
N SER A 56 6.43 10.77 7.86
CA SER A 56 5.04 10.66 7.45
C SER A 56 4.58 9.20 7.39
N PHE A 57 5.41 8.31 6.85
CA PHE A 57 5.12 6.89 6.75
C PHE A 57 5.11 6.19 8.11
N GLU A 58 6.03 6.54 8.99
CA GLU A 58 6.07 6.07 10.38
C GLU A 58 4.75 6.39 11.09
N LYS A 59 4.35 7.67 11.11
CA LYS A 59 3.07 8.11 11.68
C LYS A 59 1.87 7.39 11.06
N PHE A 60 1.89 7.16 9.75
CA PHE A 60 0.85 6.40 9.07
C PHE A 60 0.75 4.96 9.60
N THR A 61 1.88 4.26 9.71
CA THR A 61 1.92 2.88 10.22
C THR A 61 1.55 2.79 11.70
N GLU A 62 1.97 3.75 12.53
CA GLU A 62 1.57 3.83 13.94
C GLU A 62 0.05 3.98 14.10
N THR A 63 -0.58 4.81 13.27
CA THR A 63 -2.01 5.11 13.37
C THR A 63 -2.89 3.98 12.81
N ASN A 64 -2.32 3.07 12.02
CA ASN A 64 -3.06 2.07 11.26
C ASN A 64 -2.61 0.62 11.54
N LEU A 65 -2.14 0.38 12.76
CA LEU A 65 -1.84 -0.97 13.23
C LEU A 65 -3.01 -1.93 13.01
N SER A 66 -2.67 -3.16 12.62
CA SER A 66 -3.59 -4.25 12.30
C SER A 66 -4.52 -4.00 11.12
N LYS A 67 -4.40 -2.88 10.41
CA LYS A 67 -5.18 -2.62 9.19
C LYS A 67 -4.43 -3.07 7.95
N MET A 68 -5.18 -3.53 6.95
CA MET A 68 -4.68 -3.68 5.59
C MET A 68 -4.40 -2.30 5.00
N SER A 69 -3.20 -2.12 4.48
CA SER A 69 -2.74 -0.87 3.88
C SER A 69 -2.29 -1.07 2.44
N ARG A 70 -2.50 -0.04 1.61
CA ARG A 70 -1.97 0.03 0.24
C ARG A 70 -0.99 1.19 0.14
N ILE A 71 0.20 0.90 -0.39
CA ILE A 71 1.16 1.90 -0.80
C ILE A 71 0.93 2.17 -2.28
N VAL A 72 0.58 3.41 -2.60
CA VAL A 72 0.19 3.84 -3.93
C VAL A 72 1.26 4.72 -4.55
N VAL A 73 1.68 4.40 -5.77
CA VAL A 73 2.74 5.09 -6.50
C VAL A 73 2.22 5.45 -7.88
N GLY A 74 2.07 6.75 -8.15
CA GLY A 74 1.52 7.23 -9.43
C GLY A 74 0.13 6.68 -9.75
N GLY A 75 -0.72 6.49 -8.72
CA GLY A 75 -2.07 5.96 -8.85
C GLY A 75 -2.17 4.43 -9.00
N ARG A 76 -1.06 3.70 -8.87
CA ARG A 76 -1.03 2.23 -8.93
C ARG A 76 -0.57 1.65 -7.59
N GLU A 77 -1.13 0.50 -7.21
CA GLU A 77 -0.70 -0.25 -6.03
C GLU A 77 0.73 -0.77 -6.22
N PHE A 78 1.65 -0.33 -5.37
CA PHE A 78 3.03 -0.81 -5.31
C PHE A 78 3.18 -1.95 -4.30
N LEU A 79 2.51 -1.83 -3.16
CA LEU A 79 2.54 -2.80 -2.07
C LEU A 79 1.18 -2.80 -1.37
N ARG A 80 0.69 -3.99 -1.02
CA ARG A 80 -0.47 -4.17 -0.15
C ARG A 80 -0.11 -5.12 0.97
N ALA A 81 -0.23 -4.66 2.20
CA ALA A 81 0.16 -5.43 3.38
C ALA A 81 -0.56 -4.95 4.64
N THR A 82 -0.77 -5.87 5.57
CA THR A 82 -1.20 -5.53 6.93
C THR A 82 -0.06 -4.88 7.70
N VAL A 83 -0.33 -3.74 8.35
CA VAL A 83 0.64 -3.07 9.21
C VAL A 83 0.66 -3.75 10.57
N TRP A 84 1.65 -4.61 10.80
CA TRP A 84 1.79 -5.34 12.07
C TRP A 84 2.54 -4.55 13.15
N ALA A 85 3.39 -3.62 12.75
CA ALA A 85 4.17 -2.76 13.62
C ALA A 85 4.47 -1.43 12.92
N PRO A 86 4.80 -0.37 13.67
CA PRO A 86 5.33 0.86 13.09
C PRO A 86 6.58 0.56 12.26
N THR A 87 6.67 1.17 11.08
CA THR A 87 7.85 1.04 10.22
C THR A 87 8.75 2.25 10.39
N PHE A 88 9.97 2.00 10.84
CA PHE A 88 10.99 3.02 11.06
C PHE A 88 12.02 3.05 9.92
N GLY A 89 12.65 4.20 9.74
CA GLY A 89 13.81 4.35 8.85
C GLY A 89 13.50 4.49 7.36
N GLY A 90 12.22 4.60 6.98
CA GLY A 90 11.82 5.04 5.63
C GLY A 90 12.22 4.10 4.50
N LYS A 91 12.39 2.80 4.76
CA LYS A 91 12.74 1.81 3.72
C LYS A 91 11.53 0.97 3.35
N LEU A 92 11.17 0.98 2.06
CA LEU A 92 10.10 0.16 1.52
C LEU A 92 10.66 -0.87 0.54
N ARG A 93 9.97 -2.01 0.45
CA ARG A 93 10.32 -3.08 -0.48
C ARG A 93 9.06 -3.65 -1.13
N GLY A 94 9.02 -3.62 -2.46
CA GLY A 94 8.11 -4.42 -3.27
C GLY A 94 8.85 -5.62 -3.88
N ILE A 95 8.14 -6.72 -4.17
CA ILE A 95 8.69 -7.88 -4.87
C ILE A 95 7.79 -8.19 -6.06
N PHE A 96 8.36 -8.28 -7.26
CA PHE A 96 7.62 -8.44 -8.50
C PHE A 96 8.04 -9.71 -9.26
N SER A 97 7.13 -10.25 -10.06
CA SER A 97 7.33 -11.53 -10.74
C SER A 97 8.40 -11.49 -11.84
N SER A 98 8.69 -10.33 -12.42
CA SER A 98 9.65 -10.19 -13.51
C SER A 98 10.52 -8.95 -13.39
N GLN A 99 11.69 -9.00 -14.04
CA GLN A 99 12.64 -7.90 -14.07
C GLN A 99 12.05 -6.69 -14.78
N GLU A 100 11.29 -6.91 -15.86
CA GLU A 100 10.66 -5.85 -16.65
C GLU A 100 9.68 -5.04 -15.79
N VAL A 101 8.89 -5.71 -14.95
CA VAL A 101 7.96 -5.07 -14.02
C VAL A 101 8.72 -4.28 -12.96
N ALA A 102 9.77 -4.86 -12.37
CA ALA A 102 10.59 -4.18 -11.38
C ALA A 102 11.28 -2.93 -11.96
N MET A 103 11.83 -3.03 -13.17
CA MET A 103 12.44 -1.91 -13.90
C MET A 103 11.41 -0.84 -14.27
N ALA A 104 10.19 -1.22 -14.65
CA ALA A 104 9.12 -0.25 -14.91
C ALA A 104 8.74 0.54 -13.65
N TRP A 105 8.71 -0.11 -12.48
CA TRP A 105 8.53 0.55 -11.20
C TRP A 105 9.67 1.51 -10.88
N GLN A 106 10.92 1.06 -10.99
CA GLN A 106 12.09 1.91 -10.72
C GLN A 106 12.08 3.17 -11.60
N ARG A 107 11.78 3.05 -12.90
CA ARG A 107 11.65 4.22 -13.79
C ARG A 107 10.54 5.17 -13.37
N THR A 108 9.42 4.65 -12.85
CA THR A 108 8.30 5.46 -12.35
C THR A 108 8.72 6.25 -11.10
N LEU A 109 9.38 5.56 -10.17
CA LEU A 109 9.87 6.13 -8.92
C LEU A 109 10.96 7.18 -9.15
N ALA A 110 11.86 6.97 -10.11
CA ALA A 110 12.98 7.86 -10.36
C ALA A 110 12.60 9.19 -11.04
N ASN A 111 11.57 9.23 -11.90
CA ASN A 111 11.37 10.37 -12.81
C ASN A 111 9.92 10.83 -13.02
N LYS A 112 8.92 10.19 -12.39
CA LYS A 112 7.51 10.38 -12.79
C LYS A 112 6.49 10.50 -11.65
N LEU A 113 6.94 10.68 -10.40
CA LEU A 113 5.98 10.88 -9.33
C LEU A 113 5.41 12.30 -9.35
N PRO A 114 4.08 12.45 -9.24
CA PRO A 114 3.49 13.77 -9.05
C PRO A 114 3.82 14.31 -7.66
N ALA A 115 3.72 15.62 -7.48
CA ALA A 115 3.87 16.25 -6.17
C ALA A 115 2.72 15.92 -5.20
N VAL A 116 1.55 15.57 -5.74
CA VAL A 116 0.34 15.21 -4.98
C VAL A 116 -0.45 14.11 -5.71
N PRO A 117 -1.27 13.30 -5.02
CA PRO A 117 -1.42 13.25 -3.56
C PRO A 117 -0.17 12.73 -2.84
N CYS A 118 -0.02 13.10 -1.57
CA CYS A 118 1.13 12.68 -0.76
C CYS A 118 0.68 12.30 0.65
N GLY A 119 1.21 11.18 1.16
CA GLY A 119 0.91 10.69 2.50
C GLY A 119 -0.42 9.93 2.60
N ALA A 120 -0.92 9.83 3.84
CA ALA A 120 -2.10 9.06 4.17
C ALA A 120 -3.38 9.62 3.54
N ARG A 121 -4.23 8.73 3.01
CA ARG A 121 -5.61 9.02 2.62
C ARG A 121 -6.53 7.89 3.10
N ASN A 122 -7.75 8.29 3.43
CA ASN A 122 -8.85 7.41 3.83
C ASN A 122 -9.75 7.12 2.62
#